data_AF-A0A354K692-F1
#
_entry.id   AF-A0A354K692-F1
#
_cell.length_a   1.000
_cell.length_b   1.000
_cell.length_c   1.000
_cell.angle_alpha   90.00
_cell.angle_beta   90.00
_cell.angle_gamma   90.00
#
_symmetry.space_group_name_H-M   'P 1'
#
loop_
_entity.id
_entity.type
_entity.pdbx_description
1 polymer ?
#
loop_
_entity_poly.entity_id
_entity_poly.type
_entity_poly.pdbx_seq_one_letter_code
_entity_poly.pdbx_strand_id
1 'polypeptide(L)'
;MGLEHTTGCKQIRLVIGCDADGVLTDLAAHNLRAGKAAFAREAVNPDAYALDEMFDVSDLPKLKKYGKAFGIYRRYCKSEPARAGAAAVIAGLAQQGCEFHAVTARKFATDHNPLGKMARHWFEAWLQAAGIRFRAIHYCREDLSPQDKLFACRKLGADAMIEDRADNALMLAENGFRVLMPDAPYNRDTAHENITRVKSWAEIQTALLSLDVPPQKPFQKLSREAAAQLSSAEKAAYFRAYQRHLQAVRLDEAAFRKGDRRFRALYRMIRLPAKLFYHVTAFGKENVPYQDGFIIACNHCDSADQYRLGLALGNRPFVGFAAKEIEHTFRGWLFSYTGLGVFIDRKDPADKQQASEKLASYVAHNRTALIFPEGTRKNKSPEGKKRFLNRFQPGTAALAQKTGTGILPAAVSSFGRTVYVRFGEMIYVSGTDSVIQKTRALERAVAALSMENLTQYYETVRHDSAALASEKQKYQAYLNEISHEEDDGQ
;
A
#
# COMPACT_ATOMS: atom_id res chain seq x y z
N MET A 1 29.28 -48.65 11.01
CA MET A 1 29.69 -47.50 10.18
C MET A 1 28.52 -47.18 9.25
N GLY A 2 27.79 -46.12 9.57
CA GLY A 2 26.68 -45.61 8.77
C GLY A 2 26.49 -44.17 9.17
N LEU A 3 27.30 -43.29 8.59
CA LEU A 3 27.18 -41.84 8.76
C LEU A 3 25.99 -41.40 7.91
N GLU A 4 24.83 -41.25 8.54
CA GLU A 4 23.75 -40.44 7.99
C GLU A 4 24.22 -38.98 7.97
N HIS A 5 24.70 -38.55 6.81
CA HIS A 5 24.84 -37.13 6.50
C HIS A 5 23.44 -36.52 6.38
N THR A 6 22.83 -36.20 7.51
CA THR A 6 21.77 -35.19 7.55
C THR A 6 22.44 -33.82 7.42
N THR A 7 22.72 -33.40 6.18
CA THR A 7 22.94 -31.99 5.90
C THR A 7 21.63 -31.26 6.16
N GLY A 8 21.39 -30.88 7.41
CA GLY A 8 20.34 -29.97 7.82
C GLY A 8 20.63 -28.60 7.20
N CYS A 9 20.26 -28.43 5.93
CA CYS A 9 20.30 -27.14 5.28
C CYS A 9 19.33 -26.23 6.05
N LYS A 10 19.88 -25.24 6.78
CA LYS A 10 19.11 -24.21 7.47
C LYS A 10 18.10 -23.65 6.46
N GLN A 11 16.80 -23.87 6.68
CA GLN A 11 15.77 -23.45 5.73
C GLN A 11 15.70 -21.91 5.76
N ILE A 12 16.29 -21.25 4.76
CA ILE A 12 16.31 -19.80 4.65
C ILE A 12 14.96 -19.36 4.07
N ARG A 13 14.15 -18.71 4.91
CA ARG A 13 12.83 -18.21 4.54
C ARG A 13 12.83 -16.68 4.53
N LEU A 14 13.20 -16.14 3.38
CA LEU A 14 13.17 -14.70 3.09
C LEU A 14 11.95 -14.37 2.23
N VAL A 15 11.41 -13.17 2.40
CA VAL A 15 10.45 -12.55 1.48
C VAL A 15 11.19 -11.47 0.70
N ILE A 16 11.32 -11.64 -0.61
CA ILE A 16 12.10 -10.75 -1.47
C ILE A 16 11.17 -10.04 -2.46
N GLY A 17 11.22 -8.71 -2.45
CA GLY A 17 10.71 -7.90 -3.55
C GLY A 17 11.74 -7.84 -4.68
N CYS A 18 11.28 -7.87 -5.92
CA CYS A 18 12.16 -7.83 -7.10
C CYS A 18 11.54 -6.93 -8.17
N ASP A 19 12.24 -5.85 -8.55
CA ASP A 19 11.85 -5.07 -9.72
C ASP A 19 12.11 -5.87 -11.02
N ALA A 20 11.53 -5.42 -12.12
CA ALA A 20 11.66 -6.05 -13.43
C ALA A 20 12.68 -5.34 -14.32
N ASP A 21 12.54 -4.04 -14.50
CA ASP A 21 13.17 -3.28 -15.57
C ASP A 21 14.48 -2.67 -15.04
N GLY A 22 15.62 -3.19 -15.48
CA GLY A 22 16.93 -2.85 -14.89
C GLY A 22 17.44 -3.91 -13.89
N VAL A 23 16.55 -4.79 -13.40
CA VAL A 23 16.90 -5.90 -12.51
C VAL A 23 16.85 -7.26 -13.21
N LEU A 24 15.68 -7.67 -13.72
CA LEU A 24 15.53 -8.93 -14.47
C LEU A 24 16.05 -8.80 -15.90
N THR A 25 16.14 -7.57 -16.40
CA THR A 25 16.62 -7.20 -17.73
C THR A 25 17.69 -6.13 -17.61
N ASP A 26 18.48 -5.93 -18.65
CA ASP A 26 19.48 -4.85 -18.70
C ASP A 26 18.91 -3.64 -19.44
N LEU A 27 18.20 -2.78 -18.71
CA LEU A 27 17.52 -1.61 -19.25
C LEU A 27 18.50 -0.60 -19.88
N ALA A 28 19.64 -0.35 -19.24
CA ALA A 28 20.66 0.58 -19.74
C ALA A 28 21.21 0.11 -21.10
N ALA A 29 21.65 -1.15 -21.16
CA ALA A 29 22.20 -1.69 -22.40
C ALA A 29 21.12 -1.81 -23.50
N HIS A 30 19.87 -2.12 -23.14
CA HIS A 30 18.76 -2.09 -24.07
C HIS A 30 18.55 -0.69 -24.65
N ASN A 31 18.44 0.32 -23.80
CA ASN A 31 18.16 1.70 -24.21
C ASN A 31 19.24 2.23 -25.15
N LEU A 32 20.52 1.96 -24.86
CA LEU A 32 21.63 2.32 -25.74
C LEU A 32 21.51 1.68 -27.14
N ARG A 33 21.32 0.35 -27.19
CA ARG A 33 21.21 -0.37 -28.48
C ARG A 33 19.97 0.07 -29.26
N ALA A 34 18.81 0.09 -28.61
CA ALA A 34 17.53 0.35 -29.25
C ALA A 34 17.37 1.83 -29.64
N GLY A 35 17.82 2.75 -28.80
CA GLY A 35 17.79 4.18 -29.08
C GLY A 35 18.72 4.55 -30.23
N LYS A 36 19.96 4.01 -30.27
CA LYS A 36 20.89 4.23 -31.37
C LYS A 36 20.28 3.81 -32.71
N ALA A 37 19.68 2.62 -32.76
CA ALA A 37 19.00 2.12 -33.95
C ALA A 37 17.75 2.95 -34.32
N ALA A 38 16.96 3.36 -33.33
CA ALA A 38 15.70 4.06 -33.59
C ALA A 38 15.89 5.53 -33.97
N PHE A 39 16.85 6.22 -33.35
CA PHE A 39 17.12 7.65 -33.56
C PHE A 39 18.24 7.91 -34.56
N ALA A 40 18.97 6.87 -34.97
CA ALA A 40 20.10 6.96 -35.91
C ALA A 40 21.15 7.99 -35.47
N ARG A 41 21.45 8.03 -34.17
CA ARG A 41 22.45 8.91 -33.54
C ARG A 41 23.08 8.21 -32.33
N GLU A 42 24.27 8.64 -31.93
CA GLU A 42 24.91 8.17 -30.69
C GLU A 42 24.22 8.76 -29.45
N ALA A 43 24.42 8.13 -28.30
CA ALA A 43 23.93 8.66 -27.03
C ALA A 43 24.73 9.91 -26.64
N VAL A 44 24.02 10.96 -26.23
CA VAL A 44 24.59 12.20 -25.70
C VAL A 44 24.91 12.03 -24.22
N ASN A 45 24.02 11.38 -23.48
CA ASN A 45 24.21 11.01 -22.09
C ASN A 45 24.01 9.49 -21.92
N PRO A 46 25.05 8.65 -22.15
CA PRO A 46 24.92 7.20 -22.05
C PRO A 46 24.57 6.72 -20.64
N ASP A 47 24.77 7.57 -19.63
CA ASP A 47 24.51 7.25 -18.24
C ASP A 47 23.09 7.61 -17.79
N ALA A 48 22.28 8.24 -18.66
CA ALA A 48 20.89 8.58 -18.36
C ALA A 48 19.99 7.34 -18.19
N TYR A 49 19.02 7.44 -17.28
CA TYR A 49 17.98 6.41 -17.13
C TYR A 49 16.96 6.45 -18.28
N ALA A 50 16.49 7.66 -18.62
CA ALA A 50 15.43 7.86 -19.60
C ALA A 50 15.99 7.93 -21.03
N LEU A 51 15.31 7.25 -21.95
CA LEU A 51 15.72 7.17 -23.36
C LEU A 51 15.80 8.54 -24.04
N ASP A 52 14.94 9.49 -23.66
CA ASP A 52 14.90 10.80 -24.29
C ASP A 52 15.99 11.75 -23.81
N GLU A 53 16.41 11.63 -22.55
CA GLU A 53 17.61 12.26 -22.03
C GLU A 53 18.88 11.64 -22.65
N MET A 54 18.91 10.31 -22.77
CA MET A 54 20.07 9.58 -23.29
C MET A 54 20.47 10.01 -24.71
N PHE A 55 19.50 10.31 -25.58
CA PHE A 55 19.74 10.62 -27.00
C PHE A 55 19.48 12.08 -27.38
N ASP A 56 19.10 12.94 -26.43
CA ASP A 56 18.62 14.31 -26.64
C ASP A 56 17.72 14.41 -27.90
N VAL A 57 16.49 13.94 -27.76
CA VAL A 57 15.49 13.93 -28.84
C VAL A 57 14.56 15.14 -28.78
N SER A 58 15.03 16.25 -28.21
CA SER A 58 14.29 17.52 -28.09
C SER A 58 13.97 18.13 -29.46
N ASP A 59 14.81 17.84 -30.46
CA ASP A 59 14.67 18.25 -31.87
C ASP A 59 13.58 17.50 -32.63
N LEU A 60 13.13 16.33 -32.14
CA LEU A 60 12.17 15.49 -32.85
C LEU A 60 10.71 15.93 -32.59
N PRO A 61 9.84 15.92 -33.64
CA PRO A 61 8.41 16.13 -33.45
C PRO A 61 7.83 15.13 -32.45
N LYS A 62 6.95 15.60 -31.55
CA LYS A 62 6.34 14.79 -30.48
C LYS A 62 5.80 13.45 -30.98
N LEU A 63 5.05 13.43 -32.08
CA LEU A 63 4.49 12.19 -32.65
C LEU A 63 5.56 11.16 -33.02
N LYS A 64 6.68 11.60 -33.61
CA LYS A 64 7.81 10.73 -33.96
C LYS A 64 8.55 10.26 -32.69
N LYS A 65 8.78 11.15 -31.72
CA LYS A 65 9.39 10.81 -30.42
C LYS A 65 8.59 9.72 -29.71
N TYR A 66 7.28 9.93 -29.53
CA TYR A 66 6.41 8.97 -28.84
C TYR A 66 6.19 7.69 -29.64
N GLY A 67 6.03 7.75 -30.96
CA GLY A 67 5.87 6.58 -31.81
C GLY A 67 7.10 5.65 -31.77
N LYS A 68 8.31 6.23 -31.89
CA LYS A 68 9.57 5.48 -31.76
C LYS A 68 9.73 4.91 -30.36
N ALA A 69 9.54 5.73 -29.32
CA ALA A 69 9.65 5.30 -27.92
C ALA A 69 8.67 4.17 -27.59
N PHE A 70 7.42 4.23 -28.07
CA PHE A 70 6.44 3.17 -27.88
C PHE A 70 6.84 1.87 -28.60
N GLY A 71 7.37 1.98 -29.82
CA GLY A 71 7.87 0.82 -30.57
C GLY A 71 9.03 0.12 -29.87
N ILE A 72 9.96 0.89 -29.31
CA ILE A 72 11.09 0.39 -28.48
C ILE A 72 10.54 -0.30 -27.24
N TYR A 73 9.71 0.39 -26.46
CA TYR A 73 9.10 -0.14 -25.25
C TYR A 73 8.35 -1.45 -25.49
N ARG A 74 7.55 -1.53 -26.56
CA ARG A 74 6.80 -2.76 -26.89
C ARG A 74 7.74 -3.94 -27.19
N ARG A 75 8.85 -3.70 -27.89
CA ARG A 75 9.84 -4.77 -28.18
C ARG A 75 10.54 -5.18 -26.89
N TYR A 76 11.01 -4.21 -26.12
CA TYR A 76 11.62 -4.42 -24.82
C TYR A 76 10.77 -5.34 -23.93
N CYS A 77 9.49 -5.03 -23.74
CA CYS A 77 8.61 -5.83 -22.89
C CYS A 77 8.37 -7.26 -23.35
N LYS A 78 8.59 -7.55 -24.63
CA LYS A 78 8.27 -8.86 -25.23
C LYS A 78 9.50 -9.72 -25.50
N SER A 79 10.66 -9.13 -25.74
CA SER A 79 11.80 -9.85 -26.31
C SER A 79 13.15 -9.53 -25.69
N GLU A 80 13.27 -8.57 -24.76
CA GLU A 80 14.56 -8.34 -24.10
C GLU A 80 14.91 -9.59 -23.26
N PRO A 81 16.12 -10.17 -23.42
CA PRO A 81 16.51 -11.34 -22.65
C PRO A 81 16.60 -11.05 -21.15
N ALA A 82 16.30 -12.05 -20.33
CA ALA A 82 16.57 -11.97 -18.90
C ALA A 82 18.08 -11.93 -18.65
N ARG A 83 18.51 -11.22 -17.60
CA ARG A 83 19.91 -11.22 -17.15
C ARG A 83 20.34 -12.65 -16.81
N ALA A 84 21.58 -12.98 -17.15
CA ALA A 84 22.15 -14.30 -16.90
C ALA A 84 22.04 -14.68 -15.40
N GLY A 85 21.62 -15.92 -15.14
CA GLY A 85 21.47 -16.47 -13.79
C GLY A 85 20.17 -16.11 -13.07
N ALA A 86 19.37 -15.13 -13.54
CA ALA A 86 18.17 -14.66 -12.84
C ALA A 86 17.18 -15.80 -12.53
N ALA A 87 16.75 -16.54 -13.56
CA ALA A 87 15.79 -17.62 -13.41
C ALA A 87 16.31 -18.75 -12.50
N ALA A 88 17.58 -19.12 -12.66
CA ALA A 88 18.22 -20.19 -11.88
C ALA A 88 18.33 -19.82 -10.39
N VAL A 89 18.75 -18.59 -10.07
CA VAL A 89 18.88 -18.10 -8.69
C VAL A 89 17.52 -17.99 -8.02
N ILE A 90 16.53 -17.39 -8.69
CA ILE A 90 15.16 -17.28 -8.16
C ILE A 90 14.59 -18.68 -7.88
N ALA A 91 14.70 -19.61 -8.83
CA ALA A 91 14.20 -20.97 -8.66
C ALA A 91 14.93 -21.72 -7.54
N GLY A 92 16.26 -21.62 -7.47
CA GLY A 92 17.07 -22.29 -6.45
C GLY A 92 16.79 -21.79 -5.04
N LEU A 93 16.66 -20.47 -4.85
CA LEU A 93 16.30 -19.88 -3.55
C LEU A 93 14.84 -20.19 -3.17
N ALA A 94 13.93 -20.23 -4.14
CA ALA A 94 12.55 -20.64 -3.89
C ALA A 94 12.44 -22.09 -3.38
N GLN A 95 13.27 -23.00 -3.89
CA GLN A 95 13.35 -24.38 -3.37
C GLN A 95 13.85 -24.45 -1.92
N GLN A 96 14.60 -23.45 -1.46
CA GLN A 96 15.05 -23.34 -0.06
C GLN A 96 14.01 -22.68 0.85
N GLY A 97 12.86 -22.26 0.31
CA GLY A 97 11.76 -21.66 1.06
C GLY A 97 11.68 -20.14 1.02
N CYS A 98 12.48 -19.48 0.17
CA CYS A 98 12.35 -18.05 -0.08
C CYS A 98 11.14 -17.74 -0.97
N GLU A 99 10.46 -16.62 -0.72
CA GLU A 99 9.34 -16.14 -1.51
C GLU A 99 9.77 -14.90 -2.31
N PHE A 100 9.75 -15.02 -3.63
CA PHE A 100 9.99 -13.88 -4.51
C PHE A 100 8.66 -13.26 -4.97
N HIS A 101 8.58 -11.94 -4.92
CA HIS A 101 7.46 -11.15 -5.43
C HIS A 101 7.96 -10.14 -6.44
N ALA A 102 7.32 -10.05 -7.60
CA ALA A 102 7.59 -8.95 -8.52
C ALA A 102 6.95 -7.68 -7.95
N VAL A 103 7.72 -6.61 -7.81
CA VAL A 103 7.25 -5.30 -7.33
C VAL A 103 7.73 -4.26 -8.34
N THR A 104 6.88 -3.84 -9.26
CA THR A 104 7.33 -3.15 -10.47
C THR A 104 6.42 -2.02 -10.92
N ALA A 105 7.03 -0.93 -11.38
CA ALA A 105 6.37 0.25 -11.94
C ALA A 105 6.43 0.25 -13.49
N ARG A 106 6.17 -0.90 -14.13
CA ARG A 106 6.20 -0.99 -15.60
C ARG A 106 5.16 -0.07 -16.22
N LYS A 107 5.57 0.55 -17.34
CA LYS A 107 4.73 1.53 -18.03
C LYS A 107 3.34 1.01 -18.40
N PHE A 108 2.32 1.84 -18.19
CA PHE A 108 0.90 1.52 -18.38
C PHE A 108 0.33 0.39 -17.49
N ALA A 109 1.12 -0.32 -16.67
CA ALA A 109 0.65 -1.52 -15.99
C ALA A 109 -0.45 -1.25 -14.95
N THR A 110 -0.57 -0.01 -14.47
CA THR A 110 -1.62 0.46 -13.55
C THR A 110 -2.81 1.10 -14.27
N ASP A 111 -2.77 1.20 -15.60
CA ASP A 111 -3.91 1.71 -16.36
C ASP A 111 -5.11 0.73 -16.27
N HIS A 112 -6.28 1.31 -16.04
CA HIS A 112 -7.57 0.60 -16.03
C HIS A 112 -8.17 0.42 -17.44
N ASN A 113 -7.45 0.80 -18.48
CA ASN A 113 -7.85 0.73 -19.89
C ASN A 113 -7.32 -0.58 -20.57
N PRO A 114 -7.65 -0.84 -21.84
CA PRO A 114 -7.12 -2.00 -22.56
C PRO A 114 -5.60 -2.04 -22.68
N LEU A 115 -4.93 -0.88 -22.80
CA LEU A 115 -3.47 -0.79 -22.88
C LEU A 115 -2.81 -1.33 -21.60
N GLY A 116 -3.35 -0.99 -20.43
CA GLY A 116 -2.84 -1.55 -19.17
C GLY A 116 -3.03 -3.06 -19.05
N LYS A 117 -4.15 -3.60 -19.56
CA LYS A 117 -4.33 -5.07 -19.64
C LYS A 117 -3.28 -5.71 -20.54
N MET A 118 -2.97 -5.10 -21.67
CA MET A 118 -1.95 -5.59 -22.60
C MET A 118 -0.54 -5.51 -21.97
N ALA A 119 -0.20 -4.41 -21.29
CA ALA A 119 1.09 -4.25 -20.63
C ALA A 119 1.34 -5.33 -19.56
N ARG A 120 0.33 -5.61 -18.72
CA ARG A 120 0.39 -6.71 -17.74
C ARG A 120 0.56 -8.08 -18.41
N HIS A 121 -0.20 -8.34 -19.47
CA HIS A 121 -0.09 -9.57 -20.23
C HIS A 121 1.30 -9.76 -20.88
N TRP A 122 1.90 -8.69 -21.42
CA TRP A 122 3.26 -8.77 -21.97
C TRP A 122 4.27 -9.18 -20.90
N PHE A 123 4.18 -8.60 -19.70
CA PHE A 123 5.08 -8.95 -18.61
C PHE A 123 4.88 -10.39 -18.13
N GLU A 124 3.64 -10.81 -17.91
CA GLU A 124 3.33 -12.17 -17.48
C GLU A 124 3.77 -13.23 -18.50
N ALA A 125 3.53 -12.98 -19.79
CA ALA A 125 3.99 -13.86 -20.86
C ALA A 125 5.52 -13.90 -20.97
N TRP A 126 6.19 -12.75 -20.78
CA TRP A 126 7.64 -12.67 -20.77
C TRP A 126 8.25 -13.46 -19.61
N LEU A 127 7.70 -13.33 -18.39
CA LEU A 127 8.14 -14.11 -17.22
C LEU A 127 8.02 -15.61 -17.47
N GLN A 128 6.90 -16.05 -18.06
CA GLN A 128 6.68 -17.45 -18.42
C GLN A 128 7.72 -17.94 -19.43
N ALA A 129 7.99 -17.16 -20.49
CA ALA A 129 9.00 -17.49 -21.49
C ALA A 129 10.43 -17.52 -20.92
N ALA A 130 10.73 -16.65 -19.96
CA ALA A 130 12.02 -16.61 -19.26
C ALA A 130 12.18 -17.70 -18.19
N GLY A 131 11.14 -18.50 -17.91
CA GLY A 131 11.17 -19.49 -16.84
C GLY A 131 11.23 -18.89 -15.43
N ILE A 132 10.79 -17.64 -15.26
CA ILE A 132 10.82 -16.92 -13.98
C ILE A 132 9.45 -17.02 -13.33
N ARG A 133 9.40 -17.48 -12.07
CA ARG A 133 8.16 -17.62 -11.30
C ARG A 133 8.21 -16.80 -10.02
N PHE A 134 7.24 -15.90 -9.89
CA PHE A 134 6.99 -15.14 -8.67
C PHE A 134 5.78 -15.69 -7.92
N ARG A 135 5.74 -15.49 -6.60
CA ARG A 135 4.61 -15.80 -5.72
C ARG A 135 3.39 -14.94 -6.06
N ALA A 136 3.62 -13.66 -6.34
CA ALA A 136 2.65 -12.69 -6.82
C ALA A 136 3.34 -11.52 -7.54
N ILE A 137 2.56 -10.74 -8.30
CA ILE A 137 3.01 -9.51 -8.96
C ILE A 137 2.28 -8.31 -8.34
N HIS A 138 3.04 -7.30 -7.92
CA HIS A 138 2.55 -6.05 -7.34
C HIS A 138 2.90 -4.90 -8.29
N TYR A 139 1.89 -4.42 -9.02
CA TYR A 139 2.04 -3.30 -9.94
C TYR A 139 2.02 -1.97 -9.17
N CYS A 140 3.00 -1.12 -9.46
CA CYS A 140 3.20 0.20 -8.88
C CYS A 140 2.98 1.27 -9.96
N ARG A 141 2.52 2.45 -9.58
CA ARG A 141 2.38 3.57 -10.51
C ARG A 141 3.76 4.13 -10.88
N GLU A 142 3.90 4.66 -12.09
CA GLU A 142 5.18 5.19 -12.59
C GLU A 142 5.58 6.49 -11.88
N ASP A 143 4.61 7.39 -11.70
CA ASP A 143 4.75 8.71 -11.07
C ASP A 143 4.91 8.64 -9.55
N LEU A 144 4.42 7.55 -8.93
CA LEU A 144 4.48 7.30 -7.48
C LEU A 144 5.20 5.98 -7.17
N SER A 145 6.17 5.61 -8.00
CA SER A 145 6.90 4.34 -7.88
C SER A 145 7.54 4.17 -6.49
N PRO A 146 8.25 5.15 -5.92
CA PRO A 146 8.86 4.98 -4.60
C PRO A 146 7.83 4.66 -3.51
N GLN A 147 6.70 5.37 -3.49
CA GLN A 147 5.64 5.20 -2.49
C GLN A 147 4.92 3.85 -2.65
N ASP A 148 4.56 3.48 -3.89
CA ASP A 148 3.84 2.23 -4.17
C ASP A 148 4.73 0.99 -3.92
N LYS A 149 6.05 1.08 -4.21
CA LYS A 149 7.01 0.01 -3.90
C LYS A 149 7.23 -0.13 -2.40
N LEU A 150 7.40 0.98 -1.67
CA LEU A 150 7.45 0.97 -0.21
C LEU A 150 6.20 0.33 0.39
N PHE A 151 5.02 0.72 -0.09
CA PHE A 151 3.75 0.14 0.33
C PHE A 151 3.70 -1.38 0.11
N ALA A 152 4.10 -1.85 -1.09
CA ALA A 152 4.16 -3.27 -1.40
C ALA A 152 5.11 -4.02 -0.46
N CYS A 153 6.34 -3.53 -0.28
CA CYS A 153 7.35 -4.14 0.57
C CYS A 153 6.91 -4.22 2.04
N ARG A 154 6.30 -3.15 2.59
CA ARG A 154 5.76 -3.16 3.95
C ARG A 154 4.65 -4.18 4.12
N LYS A 155 3.69 -4.22 3.20
CA LYS A 155 2.57 -5.17 3.21
C LYS A 155 3.02 -6.62 3.05
N LEU A 156 4.09 -6.87 2.29
CA LEU A 156 4.71 -8.18 2.16
C LEU A 156 5.49 -8.59 3.41
N GLY A 157 5.99 -7.62 4.19
CA GLY A 157 7.00 -7.89 5.21
C GLY A 157 8.31 -8.31 4.56
N ALA A 158 8.68 -7.67 3.45
CA ALA A 158 9.87 -8.01 2.67
C ALA A 158 11.14 -7.83 3.52
N ASP A 159 12.02 -8.83 3.47
CA ASP A 159 13.33 -8.79 4.13
C ASP A 159 14.35 -8.03 3.28
N ALA A 160 14.19 -8.05 1.95
CA ALA A 160 15.00 -7.29 1.00
C ALA A 160 14.22 -6.92 -0.27
N MET A 161 14.71 -5.91 -0.98
CA MET A 161 14.26 -5.54 -2.32
C MET A 161 15.45 -5.56 -3.30
N ILE A 162 15.27 -6.10 -4.50
CA ILE A 162 16.23 -5.95 -5.60
C ILE A 162 15.73 -4.82 -6.50
N GLU A 163 16.43 -3.69 -6.52
CA GLU A 163 15.99 -2.43 -7.14
C GLU A 163 17.19 -1.66 -7.71
N ASP A 164 17.12 -1.27 -8.98
CA ASP A 164 18.17 -0.53 -9.68
C ASP A 164 17.95 0.99 -9.67
N ARG A 165 16.71 1.47 -9.57
CA ARG A 165 16.39 2.90 -9.67
C ARG A 165 16.66 3.62 -8.34
N ALA A 166 17.42 4.71 -8.41
CA ALA A 166 17.97 5.40 -7.23
C ALA A 166 16.91 5.89 -6.22
N ASP A 167 15.86 6.56 -6.70
CA ASP A 167 14.79 7.12 -5.85
C ASP A 167 13.96 6.02 -5.13
N ASN A 168 13.65 4.94 -5.84
CA ASN A 168 13.01 3.77 -5.25
C ASN A 168 13.90 3.13 -4.17
N ALA A 169 15.19 2.93 -4.49
CA ALA A 169 16.15 2.33 -3.59
C ALA A 169 16.36 3.17 -2.32
N LEU A 170 16.52 4.49 -2.45
CA LEU A 170 16.66 5.40 -1.33
C LEU A 170 15.42 5.40 -0.44
N MET A 171 14.22 5.55 -1.02
CA MET A 171 12.96 5.51 -0.28
C MET A 171 12.80 4.22 0.54
N LEU A 172 13.18 3.08 -0.03
CA LEU A 172 13.15 1.79 0.68
C LEU A 172 14.22 1.72 1.78
N ALA A 173 15.44 2.15 1.48
CA ALA A 173 16.58 2.10 2.37
C ALA A 173 16.42 3.00 3.61
N GLU A 174 15.90 4.22 3.41
CA GLU A 174 15.53 5.19 4.46
C GLU A 174 14.40 4.66 5.36
N ASN A 175 13.56 3.77 4.83
CA ASN A 175 12.50 3.09 5.56
C ASN A 175 12.92 1.72 6.12
N GLY A 176 14.22 1.44 6.19
CA GLY A 176 14.81 0.29 6.87
C GLY A 176 14.82 -1.02 6.07
N PHE A 177 14.52 -0.99 4.77
CA PHE A 177 14.64 -2.16 3.91
C PHE A 177 16.06 -2.33 3.40
N ARG A 178 16.55 -3.58 3.36
CA ARG A 178 17.77 -3.92 2.64
C ARG A 178 17.51 -3.87 1.15
N VAL A 179 18.34 -3.15 0.41
CA VAL A 179 18.22 -3.01 -1.04
C VAL A 179 19.46 -3.59 -1.71
N LEU A 180 19.27 -4.54 -2.61
CA LEU A 180 20.32 -5.04 -3.48
C LEU A 180 20.20 -4.31 -4.82
N MET A 181 21.18 -3.48 -5.15
CA MET A 181 21.16 -2.60 -6.31
C MET A 181 22.07 -3.12 -7.42
N PRO A 182 21.51 -3.69 -8.51
CA PRO A 182 22.31 -4.01 -9.68
C PRO A 182 23.05 -2.77 -10.20
N ASP A 183 24.36 -2.91 -10.46
CA ASP A 183 25.13 -1.81 -11.02
C ASP A 183 24.56 -1.41 -12.38
N ALA A 184 24.27 -0.12 -12.51
CA ALA A 184 23.87 0.52 -13.76
C ALA A 184 24.48 1.92 -13.81
N PRO A 185 24.74 2.48 -15.00
CA PRO A 185 25.33 3.80 -15.13
C PRO A 185 24.61 4.90 -14.32
N TYR A 186 23.27 4.92 -14.38
CA TYR A 186 22.41 5.94 -13.76
C TYR A 186 22.30 5.86 -12.23
N ASN A 187 22.88 4.85 -11.57
CA ASN A 187 22.74 4.67 -10.12
C ASN A 187 24.07 4.67 -9.35
N ARG A 188 25.21 4.93 -10.01
CA ARG A 188 26.55 4.83 -9.39
C ARG A 188 26.78 5.79 -8.23
N ASP A 189 26.15 6.96 -8.28
CA ASP A 189 26.25 7.97 -7.22
C ASP A 189 25.28 7.74 -6.06
N THR A 190 24.47 6.68 -6.12
CA THR A 190 23.53 6.32 -5.05
C THR A 190 24.22 5.49 -3.97
N ALA A 191 24.16 5.97 -2.73
CA ALA A 191 24.72 5.29 -1.56
C ALA A 191 23.82 5.47 -0.33
N HIS A 192 23.68 4.40 0.45
CA HIS A 192 23.03 4.36 1.76
C HIS A 192 23.53 3.11 2.50
N GLU A 193 23.56 3.10 3.84
CA GLU A 193 24.01 1.94 4.65
C GLU A 193 23.18 0.65 4.45
N ASN A 194 21.97 0.81 3.89
CA ASN A 194 21.05 -0.28 3.59
C ASN A 194 21.05 -0.66 2.09
N ILE A 195 21.85 -0.01 1.26
CA ILE A 195 21.99 -0.32 -0.17
C ILE A 195 23.31 -1.07 -0.39
N THR A 196 23.21 -2.30 -0.89
CA THR A 196 24.36 -3.10 -1.32
C THR A 196 24.36 -3.20 -2.84
N ARG A 197 25.39 -2.64 -3.48
CA ARG A 197 25.58 -2.72 -4.93
C ARG A 197 26.05 -4.12 -5.33
N VAL A 198 25.49 -4.67 -6.40
CA VAL A 198 25.77 -6.02 -6.91
C VAL A 198 25.98 -6.02 -8.42
N LYS A 199 26.89 -6.86 -8.92
CA LYS A 199 27.23 -6.92 -10.35
C LYS A 199 26.58 -8.09 -11.08
N SER A 200 26.06 -9.08 -10.36
CA SER A 200 25.48 -10.30 -10.94
C SER A 200 24.41 -10.93 -10.06
N TRP A 201 23.63 -11.83 -10.64
CA TRP A 201 22.66 -12.64 -9.89
C TRP A 201 23.34 -13.62 -8.90
N ALA A 202 24.60 -14.00 -9.14
CA ALA A 202 25.38 -14.76 -8.16
C ALA A 202 25.69 -13.92 -6.92
N GLU A 203 26.08 -12.64 -7.09
CA GLU A 203 26.28 -11.73 -5.95
C GLU A 203 24.97 -11.43 -5.21
N ILE A 204 23.85 -11.30 -5.92
CA ILE A 204 22.51 -11.21 -5.31
C ILE A 204 22.26 -12.43 -4.42
N GLN A 205 22.51 -13.65 -4.93
CA GLN A 205 22.33 -14.87 -4.17
C GLN A 205 23.19 -14.88 -2.90
N THR A 206 24.48 -14.56 -3.01
CA THR A 206 25.39 -14.49 -1.86
C THR A 206 24.91 -13.46 -0.84
N ALA A 207 24.52 -12.26 -1.28
CA ALA A 207 24.03 -11.22 -0.39
C ALA A 207 22.75 -11.65 0.34
N LEU A 208 21.78 -12.23 -0.36
CA LEU A 208 20.54 -12.75 0.26
C LEU A 208 20.84 -13.85 1.30
N LEU A 209 21.72 -14.80 0.98
CA LEU A 209 22.09 -15.89 1.89
C LEU A 209 22.86 -15.41 3.13
N SER A 210 23.49 -14.23 3.05
CA SER A 210 24.19 -13.59 4.17
C SER A 210 23.29 -12.78 5.10
N LEU A 211 22.02 -12.54 4.73
CA LEU A 211 21.11 -11.77 5.56
C LEU A 211 20.84 -12.49 6.89
N ASP A 212 21.15 -11.81 7.98
CA ASP A 212 20.79 -12.28 9.32
C ASP A 212 19.30 -12.01 9.57
N VAL A 213 18.47 -13.02 9.27
CA VAL A 213 17.04 -12.99 9.56
C VAL A 213 16.76 -13.98 10.69
N PRO A 214 16.10 -13.53 11.78
CA PRO A 214 15.82 -14.39 12.92
C PRO A 214 15.10 -15.68 12.49
N PRO A 215 15.48 -16.84 13.05
CA PRO A 215 14.85 -18.12 12.71
C PRO A 215 13.34 -18.07 12.99
N GLN A 216 12.56 -18.61 12.05
CA GLN A 216 11.09 -18.61 12.16
C GLN A 216 10.65 -19.62 13.23
N LYS A 217 10.15 -19.10 14.35
CA LYS A 217 9.38 -19.90 15.33
C LYS A 217 7.90 -19.89 14.93
N PRO A 218 7.13 -20.95 15.24
CA PRO A 218 5.67 -20.88 15.15
C PRO A 218 5.16 -19.64 15.87
N PHE A 219 4.30 -18.87 15.19
CA PHE A 219 3.78 -17.64 15.78
C PHE A 219 2.92 -17.98 17.01
N GLN A 220 3.34 -17.46 18.16
CA GLN A 220 2.56 -17.50 19.38
C GLN A 220 2.12 -16.08 19.70
N LYS A 221 0.81 -15.88 19.78
CA LYS A 221 0.25 -14.59 20.15
C LYS A 221 0.52 -14.33 21.64
N LEU A 222 1.11 -13.17 21.94
CA LEU A 222 1.35 -12.71 23.30
C LEU A 222 0.12 -11.94 23.83
N SER A 223 0.00 -11.87 25.15
CA SER A 223 -0.91 -10.91 25.79
C SER A 223 -0.40 -9.47 25.54
N ARG A 224 -1.25 -8.47 25.77
CA ARG A 224 -0.84 -7.06 25.60
C ARG A 224 0.27 -6.67 26.57
N GLU A 225 0.19 -7.17 27.80
CA GLU A 225 1.16 -6.94 28.86
C GLU A 225 2.51 -7.56 28.49
N ALA A 226 2.51 -8.82 28.04
CA ALA A 226 3.72 -9.50 27.60
C ALA A 226 4.36 -8.82 26.37
N ALA A 227 3.55 -8.40 25.39
CA ALA A 227 4.05 -7.69 24.21
C ALA A 227 4.63 -6.31 24.56
N ALA A 228 4.12 -5.64 25.59
CA ALA A 228 4.61 -4.34 26.03
C ALA A 228 6.03 -4.41 26.63
N GLN A 229 6.37 -5.51 27.31
CA GLN A 229 7.66 -5.75 27.97
C GLN A 229 8.80 -6.13 27.01
N LEU A 230 8.49 -6.42 25.74
CA LEU A 230 9.51 -6.75 24.74
C LEU A 230 10.42 -5.55 24.45
N SER A 231 11.72 -5.82 24.26
CA SER A 231 12.67 -4.86 23.71
C SER A 231 12.30 -4.45 22.28
N SER A 232 12.89 -3.38 21.75
CA SER A 232 12.61 -2.90 20.38
C SER A 232 12.91 -3.97 19.31
N ALA A 233 14.02 -4.70 19.44
CA ALA A 233 14.37 -5.78 18.52
C ALA A 233 13.36 -6.95 18.58
N GLU A 234 12.93 -7.33 19.79
CA GLU A 234 11.94 -8.38 19.99
C GLU A 234 10.55 -7.96 19.48
N LYS A 235 10.14 -6.70 19.66
CA LYS A 235 8.89 -6.16 19.10
C LYS A 235 8.90 -6.21 17.58
N ALA A 236 9.99 -5.77 16.95
CA ALA A 236 10.14 -5.84 15.49
C ALA A 236 10.03 -7.30 14.98
N ALA A 237 10.69 -8.25 15.66
CA ALA A 237 10.61 -9.66 15.32
C ALA A 237 9.20 -10.24 15.55
N TYR A 238 8.55 -9.89 16.66
CA TYR A 238 7.20 -10.33 17.01
C TYR A 238 6.17 -9.89 15.97
N PHE A 239 6.15 -8.61 15.59
CA PHE A 239 5.19 -8.11 14.61
C PHE A 239 5.48 -8.60 13.19
N ARG A 240 6.74 -8.85 12.83
CA ARG A 240 7.08 -9.54 11.57
C ARG A 240 6.52 -10.97 11.56
N ALA A 241 6.65 -11.71 12.66
CA ALA A 241 6.07 -13.04 12.79
C ALA A 241 4.53 -13.01 12.76
N TYR A 242 3.92 -11.98 13.35
CA TYR A 242 2.47 -11.76 13.32
C TYR A 242 1.99 -11.54 11.88
N GLN A 243 2.62 -10.63 11.15
CA GLN A 243 2.27 -10.35 9.76
C GLN A 243 2.33 -11.61 8.89
N ARG A 244 3.41 -12.41 9.02
CA ARG A 244 3.55 -13.69 8.31
C ARG A 244 2.46 -14.69 8.71
N HIS A 245 2.12 -14.76 10.00
CA HIS A 245 1.00 -15.58 10.45
C HIS A 245 -0.31 -15.19 9.77
N LEU A 246 -0.61 -13.89 9.70
CA LEU A 246 -1.81 -13.38 9.04
C LEU A 246 -1.84 -13.70 7.54
N GLN A 247 -0.70 -13.62 6.85
CA GLN A 247 -0.57 -13.99 5.43
C GLN A 247 -0.69 -15.50 5.19
N ALA A 248 -0.37 -16.33 6.18
CA ALA A 248 -0.51 -17.79 6.10
C ALA A 248 -1.94 -18.31 6.37
N VAL A 249 -2.82 -17.46 6.94
CA VAL A 249 -4.23 -17.83 7.20
C VAL A 249 -4.94 -18.14 5.89
N ARG A 250 -5.49 -19.34 5.74
CA ARG A 250 -6.29 -19.68 4.56
C ARG A 250 -7.64 -18.98 4.60
N LEU A 251 -7.94 -18.22 3.55
CA LEU A 251 -9.23 -17.57 3.35
C LEU A 251 -9.96 -18.11 2.12
N ASP A 252 -11.29 -18.00 2.12
CA ASP A 252 -12.11 -18.35 0.96
C ASP A 252 -12.03 -17.25 -0.12
N GLU A 253 -11.03 -17.38 -0.99
CA GLU A 253 -10.87 -16.47 -2.13
C GLU A 253 -12.06 -16.48 -3.09
N ALA A 254 -12.76 -17.61 -3.22
CA ALA A 254 -13.91 -17.71 -4.10
C ALA A 254 -15.08 -16.86 -3.58
N ALA A 255 -15.30 -16.86 -2.26
CA ALA A 255 -16.23 -15.97 -1.59
C ALA A 255 -15.87 -14.50 -1.82
N PHE A 256 -14.59 -14.12 -1.69
CA PHE A 256 -14.15 -12.75 -1.97
C PHE A 256 -14.38 -12.34 -3.42
N ARG A 257 -14.01 -13.19 -4.39
CA ARG A 257 -14.25 -12.93 -5.82
C ARG A 257 -15.74 -12.76 -6.12
N LYS A 258 -16.59 -13.57 -5.48
CA LYS A 258 -18.06 -13.47 -5.58
C LYS A 258 -18.57 -12.15 -4.97
N GLY A 259 -18.07 -11.80 -3.79
CA GLY A 259 -18.36 -10.55 -3.10
C GLY A 259 -18.01 -9.32 -3.93
N ASP A 260 -16.83 -9.30 -4.53
CA ASP A 260 -16.38 -8.20 -5.39
C ASP A 260 -17.24 -8.06 -6.64
N ARG A 261 -17.67 -9.17 -7.26
CA ARG A 261 -18.62 -9.12 -8.39
C ARG A 261 -19.94 -8.50 -7.96
N ARG A 262 -20.47 -8.89 -6.79
CA ARG A 262 -21.70 -8.33 -6.23
C ARG A 262 -21.56 -6.84 -5.91
N PHE A 263 -20.47 -6.45 -5.26
CA PHE A 263 -20.17 -5.04 -4.99
C PHE A 263 -20.10 -4.23 -6.28
N ARG A 264 -19.39 -4.70 -7.31
CA ARG A 264 -19.28 -3.98 -8.58
C ARG A 264 -20.64 -3.81 -9.28
N ALA A 265 -21.50 -4.83 -9.23
CA ALA A 265 -22.85 -4.75 -9.76
C ALA A 265 -23.69 -3.72 -8.99
N LEU A 266 -23.67 -3.81 -7.65
CA LEU A 266 -24.38 -2.89 -6.76
C LEU A 266 -23.90 -1.45 -6.93
N TYR A 267 -22.58 -1.22 -6.98
CA TYR A 267 -21.99 0.10 -7.19
C TYR A 267 -22.46 0.70 -8.52
N ARG A 268 -22.49 -0.08 -9.60
CA ARG A 268 -22.98 0.39 -10.91
C ARG A 268 -24.45 0.81 -10.87
N MET A 269 -25.28 0.07 -10.12
CA MET A 269 -26.70 0.39 -9.94
C MET A 269 -26.90 1.64 -9.08
N ILE A 270 -26.16 1.77 -7.98
CA ILE A 270 -26.36 2.84 -6.98
C ILE A 270 -25.67 4.14 -7.36
N ARG A 271 -24.54 4.11 -8.09
CA ARG A 271 -23.72 5.31 -8.34
C ARG A 271 -24.47 6.43 -9.05
N LEU A 272 -25.40 6.11 -9.96
CA LEU A 272 -26.14 7.11 -10.74
C LEU A 272 -27.22 7.78 -9.88
N PRO A 273 -28.12 7.02 -9.21
CA PRO A 273 -29.02 7.58 -8.22
C PRO A 273 -28.29 8.38 -7.14
N ALA A 274 -27.17 7.88 -6.63
CA ALA A 274 -26.43 8.54 -5.56
C ALA A 274 -25.66 9.80 -5.99
N LYS A 275 -25.56 10.10 -7.30
CA LYS A 275 -25.06 11.38 -7.84
C LYS A 275 -26.14 12.46 -7.96
N LEU A 276 -27.41 12.06 -8.14
CA LEU A 276 -28.52 12.82 -7.56
C LEU A 276 -28.35 12.70 -6.02
N PHE A 277 -29.02 13.34 -5.08
CA PHE A 277 -28.66 13.26 -3.64
C PHE A 277 -27.25 13.74 -3.20
N TYR A 278 -26.11 13.23 -3.71
CA TYR A 278 -24.76 13.61 -3.28
C TYR A 278 -23.87 14.11 -4.44
N HIS A 279 -23.44 15.36 -4.34
CA HIS A 279 -22.41 15.95 -5.21
C HIS A 279 -21.06 15.80 -4.51
N VAL A 280 -20.45 14.62 -4.70
CA VAL A 280 -19.17 14.27 -4.08
C VAL A 280 -18.02 14.86 -4.90
N THR A 281 -17.26 15.77 -4.29
CA THR A 281 -15.94 16.18 -4.79
C THR A 281 -14.86 15.53 -3.92
N ALA A 282 -13.88 14.91 -4.57
CA ALA A 282 -12.85 14.14 -3.91
C ALA A 282 -11.47 14.71 -4.20
N PHE A 283 -10.70 14.98 -3.14
CA PHE A 283 -9.36 15.56 -3.16
C PHE A 283 -8.32 14.55 -2.65
N GLY A 284 -7.07 14.70 -3.07
CA GLY A 284 -5.97 13.81 -2.64
C GLY A 284 -6.05 12.39 -3.21
N LYS A 285 -6.65 12.20 -4.39
CA LYS A 285 -6.84 10.85 -4.96
C LYS A 285 -5.53 10.14 -5.28
N GLU A 286 -4.49 10.90 -5.58
CA GLU A 286 -3.11 10.47 -5.76
C GLU A 286 -2.58 9.73 -4.52
N ASN A 287 -3.04 10.06 -3.32
CA ASN A 287 -2.66 9.39 -2.08
C ASN A 287 -3.30 8.00 -1.92
N VAL A 288 -4.36 7.70 -2.67
CA VAL A 288 -5.01 6.38 -2.62
C VAL A 288 -4.11 5.38 -3.37
N PRO A 289 -3.55 4.36 -2.70
CA PRO A 289 -2.63 3.42 -3.35
C PRO A 289 -3.28 2.67 -4.49
N TYR A 290 -2.58 2.38 -5.59
CA TYR A 290 -3.12 1.54 -6.66
C TYR A 290 -3.43 0.12 -6.15
N GLN A 291 -2.54 -0.41 -5.31
CA GLN A 291 -2.66 -1.73 -4.70
C GLN A 291 -3.70 -1.74 -3.56
N ASP A 292 -4.44 -2.84 -3.41
CA ASP A 292 -5.34 -3.06 -2.26
C ASP A 292 -4.60 -3.61 -1.03
N GLY A 293 -5.31 -3.73 0.09
CA GLY A 293 -4.75 -4.25 1.35
C GLY A 293 -4.24 -3.17 2.29
N PHE A 294 -4.94 -2.04 2.38
CA PHE A 294 -4.69 -0.94 3.31
C PHE A 294 -5.92 -0.67 4.19
N ILE A 295 -5.75 0.18 5.20
CA ILE A 295 -6.81 0.57 6.12
C ILE A 295 -7.21 2.01 5.83
N ILE A 296 -8.48 2.26 5.52
CA ILE A 296 -9.03 3.61 5.44
C ILE A 296 -9.55 3.98 6.82
N ALA A 297 -9.04 5.07 7.36
CA ALA A 297 -9.45 5.61 8.64
C ALA A 297 -10.18 6.94 8.43
N CYS A 298 -11.48 6.97 8.70
CA CYS A 298 -12.33 8.12 8.41
C CYS A 298 -13.00 8.67 9.67
N ASN A 299 -13.24 9.98 9.71
CA ASN A 299 -14.17 10.58 10.67
C ASN A 299 -15.60 10.06 10.46
N HIS A 300 -16.45 10.13 11.49
CA HIS A 300 -17.81 9.57 11.46
C HIS A 300 -18.89 10.62 11.77
N CYS A 301 -19.26 11.40 10.76
CA CYS A 301 -20.31 12.40 10.84
C CYS A 301 -21.70 11.78 11.01
N ASP A 302 -22.07 10.89 10.11
CA ASP A 302 -23.40 10.27 10.07
C ASP A 302 -23.39 8.88 9.42
N SER A 303 -24.56 8.33 9.17
CA SER A 303 -24.69 6.94 8.72
C SER A 303 -24.46 6.72 7.21
N ALA A 304 -24.37 7.80 6.44
CA ALA A 304 -24.16 7.80 5.00
C ALA A 304 -22.68 7.95 4.60
N ASP A 305 -21.78 8.22 5.54
CA ASP A 305 -20.34 8.46 5.30
C ASP A 305 -19.69 7.38 4.42
N GLN A 306 -19.97 6.10 4.71
CA GLN A 306 -19.47 4.97 3.92
C GLN A 306 -19.87 5.02 2.42
N TYR A 307 -21.07 5.51 2.10
CA TYR A 307 -21.53 5.60 0.72
C TYR A 307 -20.85 6.77 0.01
N ARG A 308 -20.72 7.90 0.70
CA ARG A 308 -20.03 9.10 0.20
C ARG A 308 -18.55 8.80 -0.08
N LEU A 309 -17.90 8.11 0.85
CA LEU A 309 -16.53 7.63 0.69
C LEU A 309 -16.42 6.61 -0.46
N GLY A 310 -17.36 5.66 -0.55
CA GLY A 310 -17.43 4.71 -1.67
C GLY A 310 -17.59 5.38 -3.04
N LEU A 311 -18.37 6.45 -3.13
CA LEU A 311 -18.48 7.25 -4.36
C LEU A 311 -17.15 7.92 -4.73
N ALA A 312 -16.40 8.42 -3.74
CA ALA A 312 -15.09 9.04 -3.94
C ALA A 312 -14.01 8.03 -4.39
N LEU A 313 -13.99 6.84 -3.77
CA LEU A 313 -13.08 5.73 -4.11
C LEU A 313 -13.41 5.10 -5.47
N GLY A 314 -14.66 5.19 -5.89
CA GLY A 314 -15.12 4.60 -7.15
C GLY A 314 -15.53 3.13 -6.99
N ASN A 315 -15.34 2.36 -8.06
CA ASN A 315 -15.73 0.95 -8.13
C ASN A 315 -14.70 0.03 -7.39
N ARG A 316 -14.34 0.39 -6.16
CA ARG A 316 -13.33 -0.26 -5.35
C ARG A 316 -13.92 -0.76 -4.02
N PRO A 317 -13.99 -2.08 -3.78
CA PRO A 317 -14.61 -2.63 -2.59
C PRO A 317 -13.77 -2.38 -1.34
N PHE A 318 -14.44 -2.24 -0.20
CA PHE A 318 -13.81 -2.19 1.12
C PHE A 318 -14.63 -3.02 2.10
N VAL A 319 -13.97 -3.56 3.12
CA VAL A 319 -14.58 -4.31 4.22
C VAL A 319 -14.91 -3.33 5.34
N GLY A 320 -16.20 -3.21 5.68
CA GLY A 320 -16.64 -2.41 6.81
C GLY A 320 -16.44 -3.13 8.15
N PHE A 321 -15.88 -2.43 9.12
CA PHE A 321 -15.79 -2.89 10.51
C PHE A 321 -16.98 -2.33 11.31
N ALA A 322 -18.05 -3.14 11.39
CA ALA A 322 -19.38 -2.71 11.76
C ALA A 322 -19.80 -3.20 13.16
N ALA A 323 -20.65 -2.43 13.83
CA ALA A 323 -21.27 -2.87 15.09
C ALA A 323 -22.32 -3.96 14.81
N LYS A 324 -22.40 -5.00 15.65
CA LYS A 324 -23.31 -6.15 15.45
C LYS A 324 -24.78 -5.75 15.44
N GLU A 325 -25.14 -4.67 16.13
CA GLU A 325 -26.51 -4.16 16.19
C GLU A 325 -27.06 -3.71 14.83
N ILE A 326 -26.19 -3.43 13.84
CA ILE A 326 -26.64 -3.05 12.49
C ILE A 326 -26.79 -4.24 11.54
N GLU A 327 -26.47 -5.47 11.97
CA GLU A 327 -26.50 -6.69 11.14
C GLU A 327 -27.90 -6.95 10.55
N HIS A 328 -28.96 -6.70 11.31
CA HIS A 328 -30.35 -6.90 10.87
C HIS A 328 -30.94 -5.74 10.05
N THR A 329 -30.16 -4.68 9.81
CA THR A 329 -30.61 -3.54 9.00
C THR A 329 -30.36 -3.79 7.50
N PHE A 330 -30.94 -2.96 6.62
CA PHE A 330 -30.62 -3.00 5.19
C PHE A 330 -29.11 -2.89 4.91
N ARG A 331 -28.38 -2.11 5.71
CA ARG A 331 -26.92 -2.01 5.61
C ARG A 331 -26.21 -3.30 5.99
N GLY A 332 -26.66 -3.92 7.08
CA GLY A 332 -26.14 -5.21 7.51
C GLY A 332 -26.37 -6.27 6.44
N TRP A 333 -27.57 -6.31 5.85
CA TRP A 333 -27.86 -7.16 4.70
C TRP A 333 -26.93 -6.89 3.51
N LEU A 334 -26.66 -5.64 3.16
CA LEU A 334 -25.72 -5.30 2.07
C LEU A 334 -24.30 -5.81 2.35
N PHE A 335 -23.81 -5.66 3.58
CA PHE A 335 -22.50 -6.17 3.99
C PHE A 335 -22.45 -7.70 3.93
N SER A 336 -23.48 -8.39 4.41
CA SER A 336 -23.58 -9.85 4.34
C SER A 336 -23.70 -10.34 2.89
N TYR A 337 -24.51 -9.67 2.07
CA TYR A 337 -24.69 -10.01 0.66
C TYR A 337 -23.39 -9.89 -0.14
N THR A 338 -22.61 -8.83 0.11
CA THR A 338 -21.33 -8.59 -0.55
C THR A 338 -20.16 -9.34 0.10
N GLY A 339 -20.33 -9.90 1.30
CA GLY A 339 -19.22 -10.48 2.07
C GLY A 339 -18.19 -9.44 2.51
N LEU A 340 -18.60 -8.17 2.61
CA LEU A 340 -17.74 -7.02 2.94
C LEU A 340 -18.00 -6.48 4.35
N GLY A 341 -18.59 -7.29 5.23
CA GLY A 341 -18.82 -6.91 6.63
C GLY A 341 -18.04 -7.79 7.59
N VAL A 342 -17.40 -7.15 8.56
CA VAL A 342 -16.98 -7.79 9.81
C VAL A 342 -17.78 -7.12 10.92
N PHE A 343 -18.78 -7.85 11.46
CA PHE A 343 -19.59 -7.41 12.58
C PHE A 343 -18.89 -7.67 13.91
N ILE A 344 -19.09 -6.77 14.87
CA ILE A 344 -18.43 -6.79 16.18
C ILE A 344 -19.45 -6.49 17.27
N ASP A 345 -19.53 -7.35 18.26
CA ASP A 345 -20.09 -7.02 19.55
C ASP A 345 -19.05 -6.23 20.36
N ARG A 346 -19.33 -4.94 20.58
CA ARG A 346 -18.39 -4.04 21.26
C ARG A 346 -18.38 -4.24 22.77
N LYS A 347 -19.38 -4.94 23.32
CA LYS A 347 -19.50 -5.22 24.75
C LYS A 347 -18.75 -6.49 25.14
N ASP A 348 -18.48 -7.36 24.17
CA ASP A 348 -17.72 -8.59 24.36
C ASP A 348 -16.24 -8.40 23.94
N PRO A 349 -15.29 -8.39 24.89
CA PRO A 349 -13.86 -8.29 24.57
C PRO A 349 -13.34 -9.43 23.69
N ALA A 350 -13.88 -10.64 23.83
CA ALA A 350 -13.47 -11.80 23.06
C ALA A 350 -13.91 -11.65 21.59
N ASP A 351 -15.16 -11.26 21.35
CA ASP A 351 -15.68 -10.98 20.01
C ASP A 351 -14.91 -9.82 19.35
N LYS A 352 -14.66 -8.73 20.08
CA LYS A 352 -13.83 -7.60 19.59
C LYS A 352 -12.45 -8.08 19.13
N GLN A 353 -11.83 -8.98 19.88
CA GLN A 353 -10.53 -9.54 19.52
C GLN A 353 -10.62 -10.42 18.28
N GLN A 354 -11.59 -11.33 18.22
CA GLN A 354 -11.79 -12.24 17.07
C GLN A 354 -12.11 -11.48 15.78
N ALA A 355 -13.00 -10.49 15.85
CA ALA A 355 -13.34 -9.62 14.73
C ALA A 355 -12.14 -8.81 14.25
N SER A 356 -11.30 -8.31 15.17
CA SER A 356 -10.04 -7.64 14.83
C SER A 356 -9.04 -8.58 14.14
N GLU A 357 -8.90 -9.84 14.58
CA GLU A 357 -8.06 -10.82 13.88
C GLU A 357 -8.60 -11.13 12.49
N LYS A 358 -9.91 -11.35 12.36
CA LYS A 358 -10.55 -11.61 11.07
C LYS A 358 -10.30 -10.47 10.07
N LEU A 359 -10.48 -9.22 10.51
CA LEU A 359 -10.21 -8.06 9.67
C LEU A 359 -8.71 -7.95 9.34
N ALA A 360 -7.81 -8.25 10.29
CA ALA A 360 -6.36 -8.26 10.04
C ALA A 360 -5.97 -9.26 8.96
N SER A 361 -6.52 -10.49 9.02
CA SER A 361 -6.30 -11.50 7.98
C SER A 361 -6.85 -11.05 6.64
N TYR A 362 -8.00 -10.37 6.61
CA TYR A 362 -8.55 -9.83 5.35
C TYR A 362 -7.62 -8.78 4.75
N VAL A 363 -7.11 -7.85 5.57
CA VAL A 363 -6.18 -6.81 5.10
C VAL A 363 -4.87 -7.40 4.58
N ALA A 364 -4.32 -8.39 5.29
CA ALA A 364 -3.14 -9.14 4.85
C ALA A 364 -3.36 -9.86 3.50
N HIS A 365 -4.60 -10.18 3.15
CA HIS A 365 -5.01 -10.80 1.89
C HIS A 365 -5.59 -9.82 0.88
N ASN A 366 -5.02 -8.61 0.79
CA ASN A 366 -5.36 -7.60 -0.21
C ASN A 366 -6.80 -7.07 -0.10
N ARG A 367 -7.44 -7.12 1.07
CA ARG A 367 -8.74 -6.46 1.28
C ARG A 367 -8.52 -5.09 1.90
N THR A 368 -9.14 -4.06 1.34
CA THR A 368 -9.12 -2.73 1.95
C THR A 368 -10.13 -2.68 3.07
N ALA A 369 -9.74 -2.24 4.27
CA ALA A 369 -10.65 -2.06 5.40
C ALA A 369 -11.14 -0.62 5.48
N LEU A 370 -12.40 -0.40 5.88
CA LEU A 370 -12.92 0.90 6.30
C LEU A 370 -13.21 0.87 7.80
N ILE A 371 -12.53 1.74 8.54
CA ILE A 371 -12.68 1.90 9.98
C ILE A 371 -13.00 3.36 10.29
N PHE A 372 -13.94 3.56 11.21
CA PHE A 372 -14.23 4.85 11.82
C PHE A 372 -13.62 4.85 13.23
N PRO A 373 -12.41 5.42 13.44
CA PRO A 373 -11.68 5.26 14.70
C PRO A 373 -12.39 5.89 15.90
N GLU A 374 -13.31 6.84 15.67
CA GLU A 374 -14.21 7.41 16.68
C GLU A 374 -15.08 6.35 17.38
N GLY A 375 -15.32 5.21 16.73
CA GLY A 375 -16.19 4.13 17.20
C GLY A 375 -17.68 4.48 17.18
N THR A 376 -18.07 5.74 17.31
CA THR A 376 -19.46 6.20 17.26
C THR A 376 -19.63 7.37 16.30
N ARG A 377 -20.87 7.60 15.88
CA ARG A 377 -21.21 8.75 15.03
C ARG A 377 -21.28 10.00 15.88
N LYS A 378 -20.69 11.10 15.40
CA LYS A 378 -20.73 12.42 16.03
C LYS A 378 -22.16 12.93 16.25
N ASN A 379 -23.08 12.64 15.33
CA ASN A 379 -24.45 13.13 15.40
C ASN A 379 -25.38 12.41 16.39
N LYS A 380 -24.91 11.37 17.10
CA LYS A 380 -25.73 10.59 18.05
C LYS A 380 -26.01 11.29 19.37
N SER A 381 -25.15 12.20 19.83
CA SER A 381 -25.33 12.94 21.08
C SER A 381 -25.24 14.46 20.87
N PRO A 382 -25.89 15.27 21.72
CA PRO A 382 -25.72 16.73 21.71
C PRO A 382 -24.26 17.16 21.88
N GLU A 383 -23.51 16.46 22.73
CA GLU A 383 -22.08 16.73 22.99
C GLU A 383 -21.25 16.44 21.75
N GLY A 384 -21.49 15.32 21.08
CA GLY A 384 -20.80 14.96 19.84
C GLY A 384 -21.01 16.03 18.77
N LYS A 385 -22.25 16.52 18.58
CA LYS A 385 -22.55 17.59 17.61
C LYS A 385 -21.77 18.88 17.86
N LYS A 386 -21.39 19.18 19.10
CA LYS A 386 -20.60 20.37 19.46
C LYS A 386 -19.09 20.19 19.20
N ARG A 387 -18.58 18.96 19.27
CA ARG A 387 -17.17 18.65 19.06
C ARG A 387 -16.76 18.80 17.60
N PHE A 388 -15.48 19.11 17.38
CA PHE A 388 -14.88 19.07 16.05
C PHE A 388 -14.86 17.62 15.52
N LEU A 389 -14.23 16.71 16.27
CA LEU A 389 -14.26 15.25 16.10
C LEU A 389 -14.44 14.55 17.45
N ASN A 390 -14.91 13.29 17.47
CA ASN A 390 -14.76 12.46 18.67
C ASN A 390 -13.32 11.91 18.76
N ARG A 391 -12.95 11.44 19.96
CA ARG A 391 -11.62 10.86 20.20
C ARG A 391 -11.42 9.55 19.45
N PHE A 392 -10.23 9.37 18.87
CA PHE A 392 -9.89 8.16 18.14
C PHE A 392 -9.45 7.04 19.10
N GLN A 393 -9.97 5.83 18.86
CA GLN A 393 -9.54 4.63 19.57
C GLN A 393 -8.27 4.03 18.94
N PRO A 394 -7.41 3.37 19.75
CA PRO A 394 -6.12 2.84 19.27
C PRO A 394 -6.22 1.63 18.35
N GLY A 395 -7.42 1.06 18.18
CA GLY A 395 -7.63 -0.17 17.42
C GLY A 395 -7.16 -0.10 15.97
N THR A 396 -7.27 1.07 15.32
CA THR A 396 -6.84 1.27 13.93
C THR A 396 -5.32 1.23 13.80
N ALA A 397 -4.59 1.93 14.67
CA ALA A 397 -3.13 1.92 14.68
C ALA A 397 -2.58 0.53 15.09
N ALA A 398 -3.21 -0.12 16.08
CA ALA A 398 -2.85 -1.49 16.46
C ALA A 398 -3.08 -2.51 15.32
N LEU A 399 -4.15 -2.33 14.53
CA LEU A 399 -4.41 -3.17 13.35
C LEU A 399 -3.32 -2.98 12.27
N ALA A 400 -2.92 -1.73 12.00
CA ALA A 400 -1.84 -1.42 11.06
C ALA A 400 -0.51 -2.03 11.53
N GLN A 401 -0.18 -1.91 12.81
CA GLN A 401 1.05 -2.45 13.40
C GLN A 401 1.19 -3.96 13.18
N LYS A 402 0.13 -4.73 13.45
CA LYS A 402 0.19 -6.20 13.30
C LYS A 402 0.08 -6.70 11.86
N THR A 403 -0.51 -5.90 10.96
CA THR A 403 -0.62 -6.26 9.55
C THR A 403 0.56 -5.77 8.71
N GLY A 404 1.36 -4.84 9.23
CA GLY A 404 2.43 -4.16 8.48
C GLY A 404 1.93 -3.22 7.38
N THR A 405 0.61 -3.04 7.25
CA THR A 405 0.03 -2.17 6.21
C THR A 405 -0.06 -0.71 6.66
N GLY A 406 -0.27 0.18 5.69
CA GLY A 406 -0.49 1.59 5.97
C GLY A 406 -1.97 1.94 6.18
N ILE A 407 -2.17 3.06 6.86
CA ILE A 407 -3.47 3.69 7.11
C ILE A 407 -3.59 4.87 6.16
N LEU A 408 -4.64 4.91 5.34
CA LEU A 408 -5.04 6.06 4.54
C LEU A 408 -6.00 6.93 5.37
N PRO A 409 -5.56 8.10 5.88
CA PRO A 409 -6.45 9.03 6.56
C PRO A 409 -7.44 9.60 5.54
N ALA A 410 -8.71 9.66 5.93
CA ALA A 410 -9.76 10.24 5.12
C ALA A 410 -10.68 11.14 5.96
N ALA A 411 -11.20 12.18 5.34
CA ALA A 411 -12.24 13.01 5.94
C ALA A 411 -13.44 13.13 5.00
N VAL A 412 -14.63 12.95 5.56
CA VAL A 412 -15.92 13.21 4.91
C VAL A 412 -16.57 14.42 5.61
N SER A 413 -17.04 15.37 4.81
CA SER A 413 -17.84 16.51 5.28
C SER A 413 -19.04 16.70 4.37
N SER A 414 -20.24 16.83 4.94
CA SER A 414 -21.50 16.92 4.20
C SER A 414 -22.23 18.20 4.54
N PHE A 415 -22.63 18.93 3.51
CA PHE A 415 -23.37 20.20 3.59
C PHE A 415 -24.59 20.11 2.67
N GLY A 416 -25.66 19.47 3.17
CA GLY A 416 -26.80 19.09 2.33
C GLY A 416 -26.38 18.09 1.25
N ARG A 417 -26.53 18.47 -0.02
CA ARG A 417 -26.12 17.66 -1.18
C ARG A 417 -24.62 17.76 -1.48
N THR A 418 -23.96 18.84 -1.09
CA THR A 418 -22.52 19.03 -1.34
C THR A 418 -21.73 18.19 -0.35
N VAL A 419 -20.84 17.35 -0.87
CA VAL A 419 -20.03 16.44 -0.07
C VAL A 419 -18.58 16.59 -0.49
N TYR A 420 -17.71 16.80 0.50
CA TYR A 420 -16.27 16.75 0.31
C TYR A 420 -15.68 15.51 0.96
N VAL A 421 -14.88 14.80 0.17
CA VAL A 421 -14.07 13.68 0.62
C VAL A 421 -12.61 14.02 0.34
N ARG A 422 -11.75 13.84 1.32
CA ARG A 422 -10.33 14.17 1.18
C ARG A 422 -9.48 13.04 1.74
N PHE A 423 -8.48 12.63 0.97
CA PHE A 423 -7.54 11.58 1.34
C PHE A 423 -6.17 12.21 1.65
N GLY A 424 -5.63 11.90 2.82
CA GLY A 424 -4.30 12.33 3.23
C GLY A 424 -3.23 11.32 2.86
N GLU A 425 -1.98 11.62 3.21
CA GLU A 425 -0.85 10.72 3.02
C GLU A 425 -0.93 9.48 3.92
N MET A 426 -0.35 8.38 3.46
CA MET A 426 -0.34 7.11 4.18
C MET A 426 0.45 7.21 5.49
N ILE A 427 -0.17 6.79 6.59
CA ILE A 427 0.48 6.67 7.90
C ILE A 427 0.83 5.21 8.15
N TYR A 428 2.11 4.95 8.45
CA TYR A 428 2.57 3.62 8.82
C TYR A 428 2.84 3.51 10.32
N VAL A 429 2.63 2.30 10.84
CA VAL A 429 2.88 1.92 12.23
C VAL A 429 3.85 0.75 12.23
N SER A 430 5.10 1.00 12.58
CA SER A 430 6.12 -0.03 12.76
C SER A 430 5.85 -0.86 14.01
N GLY A 431 6.48 -2.04 14.11
CA GLY A 431 6.37 -2.89 15.30
C GLY A 431 6.89 -2.25 16.58
N THR A 432 7.76 -1.23 16.47
CA THR A 432 8.36 -0.50 17.59
C THR A 432 7.66 0.81 17.90
N ASP A 433 6.75 1.26 17.03
CA ASP A 433 6.06 2.54 17.21
C ASP A 433 5.05 2.46 18.37
N SER A 434 4.90 3.59 19.09
CA SER A 434 3.81 3.74 20.05
C SER A 434 2.47 3.82 19.32
N VAL A 435 1.60 2.85 19.59
CA VAL A 435 0.23 2.80 19.04
C VAL A 435 -0.55 4.06 19.43
N ILE A 436 -0.35 4.58 20.64
CA ILE A 436 -1.04 5.79 21.12
C ILE A 436 -0.59 7.01 20.33
N GLN A 437 0.72 7.25 20.21
CA GLN A 437 1.25 8.37 19.44
C GLN A 437 0.82 8.30 17.96
N LYS A 438 0.85 7.11 17.34
CA LYS A 438 0.35 6.93 15.97
C LYS A 438 -1.15 7.13 15.84
N THR A 439 -1.92 6.82 16.88
CA THR A 439 -3.36 7.12 16.93
C THR A 439 -3.59 8.63 16.95
N ARG A 440 -2.81 9.38 17.75
CA ARG A 440 -2.87 10.85 17.79
C ARG A 440 -2.40 11.49 16.49
N ALA A 441 -1.35 10.97 15.86
CA ALA A 441 -0.92 11.41 14.53
C ALA A 441 -2.03 11.20 13.48
N LEU A 442 -2.70 10.04 13.51
CA LEU A 442 -3.86 9.77 12.65
C LEU A 442 -5.03 10.72 12.93
N GLU A 443 -5.30 10.99 14.21
CA GLU A 443 -6.34 11.91 14.67
C GLU A 443 -6.08 13.34 14.16
N ARG A 444 -4.84 13.84 14.28
CA ARG A 444 -4.40 15.13 13.71
C ARG A 444 -4.58 15.18 12.20
N ALA A 445 -4.15 14.13 11.50
CA ALA A 445 -4.27 14.06 10.05
C ALA A 445 -5.74 14.16 9.61
N VAL A 446 -6.64 13.34 10.17
CA VAL A 446 -8.07 13.40 9.82
C VAL A 446 -8.71 14.75 10.22
N ALA A 447 -8.28 15.35 11.33
CA ALA A 447 -8.75 16.66 11.75
C ALA A 447 -8.34 17.77 10.76
N ALA A 448 -7.09 17.77 10.29
CA ALA A 448 -6.60 18.69 9.28
C ALA A 448 -7.41 18.56 7.97
N LEU A 449 -7.58 17.33 7.46
CA LEU A 449 -8.37 17.07 6.24
C LEU A 449 -9.83 17.53 6.40
N SER A 450 -10.41 17.37 7.59
CA SER A 450 -11.77 17.85 7.90
C SER A 450 -11.84 19.38 7.89
N MET A 451 -10.82 20.06 8.43
CA MET A 451 -10.73 21.52 8.42
C MET A 451 -10.54 22.08 7.00
N GLU A 452 -9.76 21.39 6.15
CA GLU A 452 -9.63 21.75 4.73
C GLU A 452 -10.97 21.63 3.98
N ASN A 453 -11.76 20.58 4.25
CA ASN A 453 -13.09 20.44 3.67
C ASN A 453 -14.05 21.56 4.12
N LEU A 454 -14.01 21.93 5.41
CA LEU A 454 -14.80 23.05 5.93
C LEU A 454 -14.38 24.37 5.29
N THR A 455 -13.06 24.61 5.20
CA THR A 455 -12.48 25.80 4.55
C THR A 455 -12.93 25.91 3.10
N GLN A 456 -12.79 24.83 2.33
CA GLN A 456 -13.28 24.75 0.95
C GLN A 456 -14.76 25.15 0.85
N TYR A 457 -15.62 24.60 1.72
CA TYR A 457 -17.05 24.88 1.67
C TYR A 457 -17.37 26.34 1.99
N TYR A 458 -16.84 26.85 3.10
CA TYR A 458 -17.17 28.19 3.57
C TYR A 458 -16.56 29.29 2.70
N GLU A 459 -15.43 29.06 2.05
CA GLU A 459 -14.79 30.04 1.17
C GLU A 459 -15.38 30.03 -0.24
N THR A 460 -15.76 28.86 -0.78
CA THR A 460 -16.13 28.74 -2.21
C THR A 460 -17.61 28.51 -2.48
N VAL A 461 -18.38 28.09 -1.48
CA VAL A 461 -19.81 27.78 -1.67
C VAL A 461 -20.67 28.69 -0.80
N ARG A 462 -20.37 28.77 0.50
CA ARG A 462 -21.21 29.53 1.44
C ARG A 462 -20.79 30.99 1.60
N HIS A 463 -19.53 31.33 1.29
CA HIS A 463 -18.94 32.66 1.47
C HIS A 463 -19.21 33.28 2.85
N ASP A 464 -18.98 32.49 3.92
CA ASP A 464 -19.31 32.86 5.31
C ASP A 464 -18.06 32.74 6.20
N SER A 465 -17.32 33.84 6.27
CA SER A 465 -16.05 33.94 7.00
C SER A 465 -16.23 33.84 8.52
N ALA A 466 -17.36 34.30 9.06
CA ALA A 466 -17.68 34.22 10.47
C ALA A 466 -17.92 32.76 10.92
N ALA A 467 -18.71 32.01 10.14
CA ALA A 467 -18.90 30.58 10.40
C ALA A 467 -17.59 29.80 10.27
N LEU A 468 -16.76 30.14 9.27
CA LEU A 468 -15.43 29.54 9.12
C LEU A 468 -14.52 29.83 10.32
N ALA A 469 -14.51 31.06 10.83
CA ALA A 469 -13.74 31.43 12.01
C ALA A 469 -14.18 30.62 13.24
N SER A 470 -15.49 30.41 13.41
CA SER A 470 -16.02 29.55 14.48
C SER A 470 -15.55 28.09 14.36
N GLU A 471 -15.56 27.52 13.16
CA GLU A 471 -15.05 26.17 12.93
C GLU A 471 -13.54 26.07 13.16
N LYS A 472 -12.76 27.09 12.75
CA LYS A 472 -11.32 27.19 13.05
C LYS A 472 -11.06 27.23 14.55
N GLN A 473 -11.88 27.93 15.33
CA GLN A 473 -11.75 27.96 16.79
C GLN A 473 -12.00 26.57 17.41
N LYS A 474 -13.04 25.85 16.95
CA LYS A 474 -13.29 24.46 17.39
C LYS A 474 -12.15 23.53 17.05
N TYR A 475 -11.57 23.67 15.85
CA TYR A 475 -10.42 22.91 15.42
C TYR A 475 -9.21 23.18 16.32
N GLN A 476 -8.89 24.44 16.62
CA GLN A 476 -7.77 24.77 17.51
C GLN A 476 -7.99 24.28 18.94
N ALA A 477 -9.19 24.43 19.49
CA ALA A 477 -9.53 23.86 20.80
C ALA A 477 -9.34 22.34 20.83
N TYR A 478 -9.73 21.65 19.75
CA TYR A 478 -9.54 20.22 19.60
C TYR A 478 -8.05 19.84 19.49
N LEU A 479 -7.24 20.61 18.75
CA LEU A 479 -5.79 20.39 18.67
C LEU A 479 -5.10 20.58 20.03
N ASN A 480 -5.55 21.52 20.85
CA ASN A 480 -5.02 21.68 22.20
C ASN A 480 -5.40 20.49 23.10
N GLU A 481 -6.64 20.00 23.01
CA GLU A 481 -7.12 18.81 23.74
C GLU A 481 -6.30 17.55 23.40
N ILE A 482 -5.97 17.31 22.13
CA ILE A 482 -5.12 16.15 21.75
C ILE A 482 -3.67 16.29 22.22
N SER A 483 -3.12 17.50 22.31
CA SER A 483 -1.71 17.71 22.65
C SER A 483 -1.46 17.62 24.15
N HIS A 484 -2.35 18.17 25.00
CA HIS A 484 -2.22 18.06 26.46
C HIS A 484 -2.22 16.60 26.95
N GLU A 485 -3.02 15.72 26.33
CA GLU A 485 -3.05 14.30 26.68
C GLU A 485 -1.80 13.52 26.25
N GLU A 486 -0.96 14.04 25.35
CA GLU A 486 0.32 13.42 25.01
C GLU A 486 1.38 13.65 26.09
N ASP A 487 1.30 14.80 26.79
CA ASP A 487 2.22 15.15 27.88
C ASP A 487 1.89 14.42 29.18
N ASP A 488 0.60 14.12 29.43
CA ASP A 488 0.14 13.39 30.63
C ASP A 488 0.29 11.85 30.50
N GLY A 489 0.68 11.34 29.33
CA GLY A 489 0.71 9.93 28.99
C GLY A 489 2.10 9.29 28.90
N GLN A 490 3.15 9.94 29.40
CA GLN A 490 4.51 9.38 29.50
C GLN A 490 4.65 8.37 30.65
#